data_AF-A0A0D2GCT6-F1
#
_entry.id   AF-A0A0D2GCT6-F1
#
_cell.length_a   1.000
_cell.length_b   1.000
_cell.length_c   1.000
_cell.angle_alpha   90.00
_cell.angle_beta   90.00
_cell.angle_gamma   90.00
#
_symmetry.space_group_name_H-M   'P 1'
#
loop_
_entity.id
_entity.type
_entity.pdbx_description
1 polymer ?
#
loop_
_entity_poly.entity_id
_entity_poly.type
_entity_poly.pdbx_seq_one_letter_code
_entity_poly.pdbx_strand_id
1 'polypeptide(L)'
;MTYLYMSNSQPQFHAAGWRNFHTSLQAFAQGEDRRRITLEASLAARLALAFAEAWDGQRTSPGTLHIRIAGRLVRDALDKHRTTRLTGNELYRLNFLARTWMYKDVMIRLTTSDDGESVDLETMTACTQLYPLPVEQQIDPLLGCATTLFPLIGRLTDIIKSVRRRTEKHNSPSIISKGAELWMAIEGWSPSCDPQRSEGLSTPHISDVTQTADPHLWAAPLLLRQAVPELPWAHLIWELAGEVSIYLATKPVTSRTMIIQTFPLMAMSGEAFDQEDRNWVCERWDSISRRMPLARLDKCERVTKGVWRRRDVFEAQSGTCPSCGAYRLTSSSGISPIMDTATIFMDTADVSVASSSKKSEEGSRRCQCRIAGATRITAPPASKFPDSLAFKKGVDNISRAGNLHYTVRGDLHRLEVMKDWN
;
A
#
# COMPACT_ATOMS: atom_id res chain seq x y z
N MET A 1 -8.04 13.09 21.84
CA MET A 1 -8.52 12.84 20.46
C MET A 1 -9.64 13.80 20.07
N THR A 2 -10.81 13.81 20.73
CA THR A 2 -11.96 14.67 20.35
C THR A 2 -11.61 16.15 20.20
N TYR A 3 -10.94 16.74 21.19
CA TYR A 3 -10.49 18.14 21.10
C TYR A 3 -9.51 18.40 19.94
N LEU A 4 -8.63 17.45 19.63
CA LEU A 4 -7.72 17.56 18.48
C LEU A 4 -8.49 17.48 17.17
N TYR A 5 -9.47 16.58 17.05
CA TYR A 5 -10.37 16.53 15.90
C TYR A 5 -11.16 17.83 15.74
N MET A 6 -11.76 18.35 16.82
CA MET A 6 -12.49 19.62 16.79
C MET A 6 -11.58 20.81 16.45
N SER A 7 -10.29 20.73 16.78
CA SER A 7 -9.33 21.79 16.47
C SER A 7 -9.15 22.06 14.99
N ASN A 8 -9.52 21.09 14.14
CA ASN A 8 -9.51 21.23 12.68
C ASN A 8 -10.47 22.31 12.18
N SER A 9 -11.61 22.52 12.85
CA SER A 9 -12.57 23.58 12.51
C SER A 9 -12.56 24.72 13.53
N GLN A 10 -12.05 24.46 14.74
CA GLN A 10 -12.08 25.37 15.88
C GLN A 10 -10.72 25.38 16.58
N PRO A 11 -9.74 26.17 16.08
CA PRO A 11 -8.34 26.13 16.53
C PRO A 11 -8.13 26.29 18.04
N GLN A 12 -9.07 26.94 18.75
CA GLN A 12 -9.05 27.08 20.21
C GLN A 12 -8.96 25.75 20.97
N PHE A 13 -9.44 24.65 20.39
CA PHE A 13 -9.38 23.33 21.03
C PHE A 13 -8.02 22.65 20.92
N HIS A 14 -7.10 23.15 20.09
CA HIS A 14 -5.81 22.52 19.85
C HIS A 14 -4.99 22.41 21.15
N ALA A 15 -4.85 23.52 21.88
CA ALA A 15 -4.10 23.57 23.13
C ALA A 15 -4.70 22.66 24.22
N ALA A 16 -6.04 22.63 24.34
CA ALA A 16 -6.73 21.76 25.28
C ALA A 16 -6.58 20.27 24.90
N GLY A 17 -6.63 19.96 23.60
CA GLY A 17 -6.42 18.61 23.08
C GLY A 17 -5.03 18.07 23.42
N TRP A 18 -3.99 18.89 23.22
CA TRP A 18 -2.63 18.52 23.60
C TRP A 18 -2.43 18.45 25.11
N ARG A 19 -3.01 19.36 25.89
CA ARG A 19 -2.97 19.29 27.35
C ARG A 19 -3.52 17.95 27.84
N ASN A 20 -4.71 17.56 27.37
CA ASN A 20 -5.33 16.29 27.75
C ASN A 20 -4.48 15.08 27.32
N PHE A 21 -3.89 15.13 26.12
CA PHE A 21 -2.97 14.09 25.66
C PHE A 21 -1.78 13.92 26.62
N HIS A 22 -1.11 15.01 26.99
CA HIS A 22 0.04 14.97 27.91
C HIS A 22 -0.36 14.54 29.33
N THR A 23 -1.51 15.01 29.84
CA THR A 23 -2.04 14.56 31.13
C THR A 23 -2.29 13.05 31.14
N SER A 24 -2.88 12.49 30.08
CA SER A 24 -3.07 11.04 29.96
C SER A 24 -1.74 10.28 29.91
N LEU A 25 -0.71 10.83 29.26
CA LEU A 25 0.63 10.23 29.28
C LEU A 25 1.24 10.22 30.69
N GLN A 26 1.12 11.32 31.42
CA GLN A 26 1.62 11.44 32.79
C GLN A 26 0.91 10.45 33.72
N ALA A 27 -0.41 10.32 33.61
CA ALA A 27 -1.19 9.35 34.39
C ALA A 27 -0.69 7.92 34.16
N PHE A 28 -0.44 7.53 32.90
CA PHE A 28 0.15 6.23 32.58
C PHE A 28 1.59 6.04 33.09
N ALA A 29 2.40 7.11 33.14
CA ALA A 29 3.78 7.05 33.62
C ALA A 29 3.87 6.96 35.15
N GLN A 30 2.96 7.63 35.86
CA GLN A 30 2.87 7.61 37.33
C GLN A 30 2.27 6.32 37.87
N GLY A 31 1.93 5.36 37.01
CA GLY A 31 1.44 4.06 37.40
C GLY A 31 0.07 4.13 38.07
N GLU A 32 -0.82 4.98 37.54
CA GLU A 32 -2.21 5.12 37.98
C GLU A 32 -2.76 3.75 38.41
N ASP A 33 -3.16 3.69 39.69
CA ASP A 33 -3.32 2.48 40.49
C ASP A 33 -3.83 1.31 39.63
N ARG A 34 -2.95 0.36 39.27
CA ARG A 34 -3.24 -0.73 38.30
C ARG A 34 -4.50 -1.54 38.65
N ARG A 35 -4.98 -1.41 39.89
CA ARG A 35 -6.21 -2.02 40.40
C ARG A 35 -7.50 -1.26 40.05
N ARG A 36 -7.43 0.01 39.63
CA ARG A 36 -8.60 0.86 39.32
C ARG A 36 -8.97 0.89 37.84
N ILE A 37 -8.01 0.78 36.92
CA ILE A 37 -8.30 0.87 35.48
C ILE A 37 -8.55 -0.52 34.91
N THR A 38 -9.72 -0.71 34.29
CA THR A 38 -10.02 -1.97 33.61
C THR A 38 -9.11 -2.16 32.39
N LEU A 39 -8.89 -3.42 32.01
CA LEU A 39 -8.11 -3.76 30.81
C LEU A 39 -8.67 -3.06 29.56
N GLU A 40 -10.00 -3.03 29.41
CA GLU A 40 -10.70 -2.37 28.31
C GLU A 40 -10.43 -0.85 28.29
N ALA A 41 -10.53 -0.18 29.44
CA ALA A 41 -10.27 1.26 29.54
C ALA A 41 -8.80 1.59 29.21
N SER A 42 -7.87 0.77 29.69
CA SER A 42 -6.45 0.89 29.36
C SER A 42 -6.20 0.74 27.85
N LEU A 43 -6.81 -0.29 27.24
CA LEU A 43 -6.70 -0.55 25.81
C LEU A 43 -7.28 0.59 24.97
N ALA A 44 -8.49 1.04 25.28
CA ALA A 44 -9.16 2.15 24.61
C ALA A 44 -8.34 3.45 24.71
N ALA A 45 -7.83 3.78 25.90
CA ALA A 45 -7.01 4.97 26.10
C ALA A 45 -5.69 4.90 25.32
N ARG A 46 -5.01 3.74 25.29
CA ARG A 46 -3.78 3.57 24.48
C ARG A 46 -4.04 3.70 22.99
N LEU A 47 -5.14 3.13 22.49
CA LEU A 47 -5.54 3.31 21.09
C LEU A 47 -5.85 4.79 20.80
N ALA A 48 -6.62 5.46 21.66
CA ALA A 48 -6.94 6.87 21.50
C ALA A 48 -5.67 7.76 21.46
N LEU A 49 -4.64 7.45 22.27
CA LEU A 49 -3.35 8.12 22.20
C LEU A 49 -2.62 7.83 20.88
N ALA A 50 -2.59 6.58 20.43
CA ALA A 50 -1.97 6.20 19.14
C ALA A 50 -2.63 6.90 17.94
N PHE A 51 -3.94 7.11 17.98
CA PHE A 51 -4.64 7.91 16.97
C PHE A 51 -4.35 9.40 17.14
N ALA A 52 -4.42 9.94 18.36
CA ALA A 52 -4.17 11.35 18.64
C ALA A 52 -2.79 11.83 18.18
N GLU A 53 -1.75 11.00 18.27
CA GLU A 53 -0.42 11.34 17.73
C GLU A 53 -0.41 11.61 16.22
N ALA A 54 -1.41 11.15 15.47
CA ALA A 54 -1.51 11.46 14.04
C ALA A 54 -1.96 12.90 13.75
N TRP A 55 -2.47 13.62 14.75
CA TRP A 55 -2.77 15.05 14.69
C TRP A 55 -1.56 15.93 15.01
N ASP A 56 -0.44 15.35 15.48
CA ASP A 56 0.79 16.13 15.67
C ASP A 56 1.48 16.33 14.33
N GLY A 57 1.52 17.58 13.87
CA GLY A 57 2.29 17.96 12.69
C GLY A 57 3.78 18.20 12.97
N GLN A 58 4.17 18.34 14.25
CA GLN A 58 5.54 18.64 14.64
C GLN A 58 6.33 17.41 15.06
N ARG A 59 5.67 16.37 15.60
CA ARG A 59 6.33 15.11 15.97
C ARG A 59 6.22 14.07 14.88
N THR A 60 7.35 13.44 14.55
CA THR A 60 7.38 12.27 13.66
C THR A 60 6.88 10.98 14.30
N SER A 61 6.61 10.95 15.62
CA SER A 61 6.25 9.71 16.32
C SER A 61 4.97 9.10 15.74
N PRO A 62 5.01 7.88 15.20
CA PRO A 62 3.86 7.30 14.51
C PRO A 62 2.76 6.73 15.43
N GLY A 63 2.93 6.78 16.76
CA GLY A 63 2.09 6.07 17.72
C GLY A 63 2.55 4.65 18.03
N THR A 64 3.74 4.23 17.55
CA THR A 64 4.22 2.83 17.67
C THR A 64 4.27 2.35 19.12
N LEU A 65 4.74 3.18 20.05
CA LEU A 65 4.81 2.80 21.46
C LEU A 65 3.41 2.47 22.02
N HIS A 66 2.44 3.32 21.74
CA HIS A 66 1.06 3.13 22.18
C HIS A 66 0.43 1.87 21.59
N ILE A 67 0.69 1.60 20.31
CA ILE A 67 0.20 0.39 19.64
C ILE A 67 0.88 -0.88 20.13
N ARG A 68 2.18 -0.84 20.44
CA ARG A 68 2.87 -1.99 21.02
C ARG A 68 2.32 -2.31 22.42
N ILE A 69 2.04 -1.29 23.23
CA ILE A 69 1.40 -1.47 24.54
C ILE A 69 -0.02 -2.02 24.35
N ALA A 70 -0.80 -1.45 23.43
CA ALA A 70 -2.14 -1.95 23.12
C ALA A 70 -2.13 -3.41 22.67
N GLY A 71 -1.14 -3.84 21.86
CA GLY A 71 -1.01 -5.23 21.42
C GLY A 71 -0.81 -6.21 22.59
N ARG A 72 -0.02 -5.82 23.60
CA ARG A 72 0.09 -6.60 24.85
C ARG A 72 -1.27 -6.71 25.56
N LEU A 73 -1.97 -5.58 25.70
CA LEU A 73 -3.29 -5.56 26.34
C LEU A 73 -4.32 -6.39 25.57
N VAL A 74 -4.25 -6.44 24.24
CA VAL A 74 -5.10 -7.31 23.40
C VAL A 74 -4.79 -8.78 23.67
N ARG A 75 -3.52 -9.18 23.74
CA ARG A 75 -3.13 -10.55 24.11
C ARG A 75 -3.69 -10.93 25.48
N ASP A 76 -3.45 -10.09 26.49
CA ASP A 76 -3.97 -10.32 27.84
C ASP A 76 -5.51 -10.45 27.84
N ALA A 77 -6.20 -9.64 27.01
CA ALA A 77 -7.65 -9.69 26.88
C ALA A 77 -8.15 -10.96 26.19
N LEU A 78 -7.45 -11.44 25.16
CA LEU A 78 -7.75 -12.69 24.47
C LEU A 78 -7.55 -13.89 25.38
N ASP A 79 -6.45 -13.93 26.15
CA ASP A 79 -6.20 -15.00 27.12
C ASP A 79 -7.21 -15.00 28.26
N LYS A 80 -7.60 -13.81 28.74
CA LYS A 80 -8.72 -13.68 29.67
C LYS A 80 -10.02 -14.18 29.03
N HIS A 81 -10.32 -13.82 27.79
CA HIS A 81 -11.53 -14.29 27.11
C HIS A 81 -11.58 -15.81 26.93
N ARG A 82 -10.43 -16.46 26.66
CA ARG A 82 -10.31 -17.94 26.59
C ARG A 82 -10.74 -18.62 27.89
N THR A 83 -10.50 -17.98 29.04
CA THR A 83 -10.83 -18.52 30.36
C THR A 83 -12.22 -18.10 30.86
N THR A 84 -12.57 -16.82 30.75
CA THR A 84 -13.81 -16.27 31.30
C THR A 84 -15.01 -16.32 30.35
N ARG A 85 -14.78 -16.57 29.05
CA ARG A 85 -15.80 -16.57 27.98
C ARG A 85 -16.71 -15.34 28.04
N LEU A 86 -16.15 -14.17 27.72
CA LEU A 86 -16.92 -12.92 27.63
C LEU A 86 -18.12 -13.08 26.68
N THR A 87 -19.25 -12.46 27.03
CA THR A 87 -20.48 -12.49 26.21
C THR A 87 -21.06 -11.09 26.05
N GLY A 88 -21.98 -10.93 25.09
CA GLY A 88 -22.71 -9.69 24.87
C GLY A 88 -21.81 -8.47 24.65
N ASN A 89 -22.07 -7.40 25.40
CA ASN A 89 -21.42 -6.10 25.22
C ASN A 89 -19.92 -6.09 25.51
N GLU A 90 -19.44 -6.91 26.44
CA GLU A 90 -18.00 -6.98 26.78
C GLU A 90 -17.22 -7.58 25.62
N LEU A 91 -17.75 -8.67 25.04
CA LEU A 91 -17.18 -9.28 23.86
C LEU A 91 -17.21 -8.32 22.66
N TYR A 92 -18.30 -7.58 22.48
CA TYR A 92 -18.42 -6.58 21.42
C TYR A 92 -17.34 -5.49 21.54
N ARG A 93 -17.15 -4.94 22.75
CA ARG A 93 -16.10 -3.93 22.99
C ARG A 93 -14.71 -4.49 22.74
N LEU A 94 -14.42 -5.69 23.23
CA LEU A 94 -13.13 -6.34 22.98
C LEU A 94 -12.90 -6.52 21.48
N ASN A 95 -13.90 -7.01 20.74
CA ASN A 95 -13.82 -7.20 19.30
C ASN A 95 -13.51 -5.88 18.57
N PHE A 96 -14.26 -4.81 18.88
CA PHE A 96 -14.02 -3.49 18.33
C PHE A 96 -12.61 -2.96 18.63
N LEU A 97 -12.15 -3.05 19.88
CA LEU A 97 -10.83 -2.57 20.28
C LEU A 97 -9.69 -3.40 19.65
N ALA A 98 -9.85 -4.72 19.57
CA ALA A 98 -8.89 -5.62 18.96
C ALA A 98 -8.75 -5.37 17.45
N ARG A 99 -9.87 -5.18 16.73
CA ARG A 99 -9.86 -4.82 15.30
C ARG A 99 -9.29 -3.43 15.06
N THR A 100 -9.60 -2.47 15.93
CA THR A 100 -9.02 -1.12 15.90
C THR A 100 -7.49 -1.16 16.10
N TRP A 101 -7.01 -1.98 17.03
CA TRP A 101 -5.58 -2.23 17.21
C TRP A 101 -4.95 -2.83 15.95
N MET A 102 -5.54 -3.89 15.39
CA MET A 102 -5.04 -4.57 14.20
C MET A 102 -4.92 -3.61 13.01
N TYR A 103 -5.97 -2.81 12.73
CA TYR A 103 -5.93 -1.77 11.70
C TYR A 103 -4.74 -0.84 11.91
N LYS A 104 -4.63 -0.24 13.10
CA LYS A 104 -3.62 0.78 13.37
C LYS A 104 -2.21 0.21 13.37
N ASP A 105 -1.99 -1.01 13.86
CA ASP A 105 -0.69 -1.70 13.81
C ASP A 105 -0.23 -1.94 12.38
N VAL A 106 -1.09 -2.51 11.53
CA VAL A 106 -0.80 -2.72 10.11
C VAL A 106 -0.51 -1.40 9.40
N MET A 107 -1.34 -0.37 9.62
CA MET A 107 -1.16 0.93 8.99
C MET A 107 0.13 1.62 9.41
N ILE A 108 0.51 1.58 10.69
CA ILE A 108 1.80 2.11 11.16
C ILE A 108 2.95 1.39 10.44
N ARG A 109 2.92 0.06 10.35
CA ARG A 109 3.99 -0.72 9.70
C ARG A 109 4.11 -0.45 8.19
N LEU A 110 3.00 -0.13 7.52
CA LEU A 110 2.99 0.23 6.09
C LEU A 110 3.46 1.66 5.80
N THR A 111 3.45 2.52 6.82
CA THR A 111 3.70 3.96 6.70
C THR A 111 4.88 4.44 7.54
N THR A 112 5.70 3.52 8.06
CA THR A 112 6.89 3.86 8.83
C THR A 112 8.05 2.96 8.41
N SER A 113 9.26 3.47 8.54
CA SER A 113 10.50 2.75 8.27
C SER A 113 11.02 1.97 9.49
N ASP A 114 10.18 1.77 10.52
CA ASP A 114 10.61 1.18 11.80
C ASP A 114 11.08 -0.28 11.65
N ASP A 115 12.32 -0.54 12.08
CA ASP A 115 12.96 -1.87 12.13
C ASP A 115 12.44 -2.75 13.29
N GLY A 116 11.44 -2.27 14.03
CA GLY A 116 10.84 -2.95 15.18
C GLY A 116 10.32 -4.38 14.91
N GLU A 117 9.87 -5.01 16.00
CA GLU A 117 9.39 -6.39 16.13
C GLU A 117 8.54 -6.88 14.95
N SER A 118 8.61 -8.19 14.66
CA SER A 118 7.75 -8.84 13.65
C SER A 118 6.26 -8.64 13.96
N VAL A 119 5.40 -8.86 12.97
CA VAL A 119 3.96 -8.86 13.19
C VAL A 119 3.59 -10.00 14.12
N ASP A 120 2.75 -9.69 15.11
CA ASP A 120 2.14 -10.67 15.98
C ASP A 120 0.95 -11.32 15.28
N LEU A 121 1.26 -12.22 14.34
CA LEU A 121 0.28 -12.85 13.47
C LEU A 121 -0.68 -13.77 14.26
N GLU A 122 -0.21 -14.39 15.34
CA GLU A 122 -1.03 -15.24 16.19
C GLU A 122 -2.14 -14.40 16.83
N THR A 123 -1.77 -13.27 17.43
CA THR A 123 -2.75 -12.36 18.03
C THR A 123 -3.70 -11.79 17.00
N MET A 124 -3.20 -11.34 15.84
CA MET A 124 -4.07 -10.84 14.76
C MET A 124 -5.07 -11.90 14.29
N THR A 125 -4.62 -13.14 14.08
CA THR A 125 -5.49 -14.26 13.70
C THR A 125 -6.51 -14.57 14.79
N ALA A 126 -6.11 -14.54 16.05
CA ALA A 126 -7.03 -14.71 17.17
C ALA A 126 -8.08 -13.58 17.23
N CYS A 127 -7.70 -12.33 16.91
CA CYS A 127 -8.65 -11.22 16.79
C CYS A 127 -9.69 -11.44 15.69
N THR A 128 -9.30 -12.04 14.55
CA THR A 128 -10.26 -12.33 13.47
C THR A 128 -11.21 -13.47 13.81
N GLN A 129 -10.82 -14.35 14.74
CA GLN A 129 -11.60 -15.50 15.21
C GLN A 129 -12.49 -15.18 16.43
N LEU A 130 -12.46 -13.96 16.97
CA LEU A 130 -13.40 -13.54 18.00
C LEU A 130 -14.83 -13.75 17.48
N TYR A 131 -15.60 -14.55 18.23
CA TYR A 131 -16.95 -15.09 17.96
C TYR A 131 -17.72 -14.36 16.84
N PRO A 132 -18.28 -15.07 15.85
CA PRO A 132 -18.99 -14.43 14.75
C PRO A 132 -20.20 -13.66 15.30
N LEU A 133 -20.09 -12.34 15.26
CA LEU A 133 -21.21 -11.45 15.53
C LEU A 133 -22.28 -11.62 14.43
N PRO A 134 -23.54 -11.22 14.66
CA PRO A 134 -24.54 -11.06 13.60
C PRO A 134 -23.97 -10.31 12.38
N VAL A 135 -24.46 -10.60 11.16
CA VAL A 135 -23.91 -10.06 9.89
C VAL A 135 -23.82 -8.53 9.89
N GLU A 136 -24.82 -7.86 10.46
CA GLU A 136 -24.90 -6.39 10.59
C GLU A 136 -23.79 -5.81 11.49
N GLN A 137 -23.22 -6.66 12.35
CA GLN A 137 -22.14 -6.35 13.29
C GLN A 137 -20.79 -6.94 12.86
N GLN A 138 -20.75 -7.73 11.79
CA GLN A 138 -19.50 -8.24 11.20
C GLN A 138 -18.78 -7.17 10.40
N ILE A 139 -19.52 -6.17 9.90
CA ILE A 139 -18.98 -5.04 9.16
C ILE A 139 -18.21 -4.12 10.11
N ASP A 140 -16.89 -4.13 10.01
CA ASP A 140 -16.04 -3.31 10.86
C ASP A 140 -15.97 -1.85 10.36
N PRO A 141 -16.03 -0.83 11.23
CA PRO A 141 -15.96 0.57 10.81
C PRO A 141 -14.64 0.98 10.14
N LEU A 142 -13.53 0.29 10.44
CA LEU A 142 -12.19 0.58 9.91
C LEU A 142 -11.72 -0.46 8.89
N LEU A 143 -12.12 -1.72 9.05
CA LEU A 143 -11.68 -2.82 8.21
C LEU A 143 -12.73 -3.22 7.18
N GLY A 144 -13.99 -2.77 7.33
CA GLY A 144 -15.11 -3.24 6.53
C GLY A 144 -15.22 -4.78 6.53
N CYS A 145 -15.37 -5.37 5.34
CA CYS A 145 -15.30 -6.82 5.16
C CYS A 145 -13.88 -7.37 4.95
N ALA A 146 -12.84 -6.52 5.08
CA ALA A 146 -11.43 -6.91 4.92
C ALA A 146 -10.79 -7.42 6.21
N THR A 147 -11.56 -7.70 7.27
CA THR A 147 -11.02 -8.06 8.59
C THR A 147 -10.00 -9.21 8.52
N THR A 148 -10.28 -10.25 7.73
CA THR A 148 -9.37 -11.41 7.54
C THR A 148 -8.25 -11.16 6.55
N LEU A 149 -8.30 -10.08 5.76
CA LEU A 149 -7.24 -9.67 4.85
C LEU A 149 -6.09 -8.96 5.59
N PHE A 150 -6.41 -8.20 6.64
CA PHE A 150 -5.40 -7.40 7.34
C PHE A 150 -4.25 -8.21 7.98
N PRO A 151 -4.46 -9.42 8.55
CA PRO A 151 -3.36 -10.29 8.94
C PRO A 151 -2.41 -10.64 7.77
N LEU A 152 -2.94 -10.82 6.55
CA LEU A 152 -2.12 -11.06 5.35
C LEU A 152 -1.32 -9.82 4.96
N ILE A 153 -1.95 -8.63 5.03
CA ILE A 153 -1.25 -7.35 4.83
C ILE A 153 -0.18 -7.15 5.93
N GLY A 154 -0.44 -7.57 7.15
CA GLY A 154 0.55 -7.62 8.23
C GLY A 154 1.77 -8.46 7.84
N ARG A 155 1.58 -9.71 7.39
CA ARG A 155 2.66 -10.57 6.89
C ARG A 155 3.45 -9.93 5.76
N LEU A 156 2.78 -9.21 4.86
CA LEU A 156 3.45 -8.45 3.80
C LEU A 156 4.44 -7.43 4.38
N THR A 157 4.09 -6.73 5.46
CA THR A 157 5.02 -5.78 6.10
C THR A 157 6.28 -6.45 6.63
N ASP A 158 6.19 -7.67 7.16
CA ASP A 158 7.36 -8.44 7.61
C ASP A 158 8.25 -8.90 6.45
N ILE A 159 7.66 -9.27 5.32
CA ILE A 159 8.41 -9.56 4.09
C ILE A 159 9.14 -8.30 3.63
N ILE A 160 8.46 -7.16 3.53
CA ILE A 160 9.07 -5.89 3.13
C ILE A 160 10.24 -5.52 4.04
N LYS A 161 10.06 -5.62 5.37
CA LYS A 161 11.15 -5.39 6.33
C LYS A 161 12.31 -6.35 6.11
N SER A 162 12.03 -7.63 5.89
CA SER A 162 13.05 -8.65 5.64
C SER A 162 13.82 -8.36 4.35
N VAL A 163 13.14 -7.95 3.28
CA VAL A 163 13.75 -7.54 2.01
C VAL A 163 14.63 -6.31 2.22
N ARG A 164 14.13 -5.27 2.89
CA ARG A 164 14.86 -4.00 3.09
C ARG A 164 16.11 -4.13 3.96
N ARG A 165 16.16 -5.12 4.86
CA ARG A 165 17.35 -5.40 5.69
C ARG A 165 18.46 -6.15 4.95
N ARG A 166 18.20 -6.66 3.75
CA ARG A 166 19.21 -7.38 2.96
C ARG A 166 20.17 -6.43 2.28
N THR A 167 21.43 -6.83 2.25
CA THR A 167 22.49 -6.15 1.51
C THR A 167 22.72 -6.77 0.12
N GLU A 168 22.31 -8.03 -0.09
CA GLU A 168 22.52 -8.72 -1.35
C GLU A 168 21.55 -8.24 -2.43
N LYS A 169 21.97 -8.27 -3.71
CA LYS A 169 21.16 -7.80 -4.85
C LYS A 169 19.81 -8.51 -4.99
N HIS A 170 19.72 -9.78 -4.60
CA HIS A 170 18.52 -10.61 -4.77
C HIS A 170 17.94 -11.08 -3.44
N ASN A 171 16.62 -11.32 -3.44
CA ASN A 171 15.96 -11.95 -2.31
C ASN A 171 16.46 -13.39 -2.13
N SER A 172 16.54 -13.85 -0.87
CA SER A 172 16.87 -15.24 -0.60
C SER A 172 15.72 -16.16 -1.02
N PRO A 173 15.99 -17.44 -1.32
CA PRO A 173 14.93 -18.42 -1.58
C PRO A 173 13.86 -18.45 -0.48
N SER A 174 14.25 -18.29 0.79
CA SER A 174 13.30 -18.22 1.91
C SER A 174 12.32 -17.05 1.81
N ILE A 175 12.78 -15.86 1.41
CA ILE A 175 11.89 -14.70 1.21
C ILE A 175 10.99 -14.93 0.01
N ILE A 176 11.53 -15.48 -1.07
CA ILE A 176 10.76 -15.79 -2.29
C ILE A 176 9.66 -16.80 -1.96
N SER A 177 9.95 -17.89 -1.24
CA SER A 177 8.96 -18.87 -0.79
C SER A 177 7.87 -18.24 0.09
N LYS A 178 8.24 -17.42 1.08
CA LYS A 178 7.27 -16.68 1.90
C LYS A 178 6.40 -15.73 1.08
N GLY A 179 6.99 -15.08 0.07
CA GLY A 179 6.27 -14.24 -0.88
C GLY A 179 5.27 -15.02 -1.71
N ALA A 180 5.66 -16.19 -2.23
CA ALA A 180 4.79 -17.08 -3.00
C ALA A 180 3.60 -17.57 -2.16
N GLU A 181 3.86 -18.05 -0.94
CA GLU A 181 2.80 -18.47 -0.02
C GLU A 181 1.83 -17.34 0.30
N LEU A 182 2.35 -16.13 0.52
CA LEU A 182 1.53 -14.96 0.82
C LEU A 182 0.70 -14.54 -0.41
N TRP A 183 1.29 -14.57 -1.60
CA TRP A 183 0.57 -14.27 -2.84
C TRP A 183 -0.61 -15.24 -3.04
N MET A 184 -0.38 -16.55 -2.93
CA MET A 184 -1.44 -17.55 -3.02
C MET A 184 -2.55 -17.34 -1.97
N ALA A 185 -2.17 -16.97 -0.74
CA ALA A 185 -3.14 -16.69 0.32
C ALA A 185 -3.98 -15.43 0.05
N ILE A 186 -3.40 -14.41 -0.59
CA ILE A 186 -4.11 -13.20 -0.99
C ILE A 186 -5.02 -13.47 -2.20
N GLU A 187 -4.56 -14.22 -3.19
CA GLU A 187 -5.34 -14.56 -4.39
C GLU A 187 -6.55 -15.44 -4.05
N GLY A 188 -6.39 -16.38 -3.12
CA GLY A 188 -7.49 -17.22 -2.61
C GLY A 188 -8.36 -16.54 -1.55
N TRP A 189 -8.11 -15.27 -1.21
CA TRP A 189 -8.88 -14.58 -0.17
C TRP A 189 -10.29 -14.21 -0.67
N SER A 190 -11.27 -14.37 0.21
CA SER A 190 -12.63 -13.89 0.01
C SER A 190 -13.13 -13.13 1.24
N PRO A 191 -14.04 -12.16 1.07
CA PRO A 191 -14.61 -11.42 2.18
C PRO A 191 -15.38 -12.35 3.13
N SER A 192 -15.29 -12.06 4.43
CA SER A 192 -15.97 -12.85 5.47
C SER A 192 -17.50 -12.66 5.48
N CYS A 193 -17.99 -11.63 4.79
CA CYS A 193 -19.40 -11.30 4.67
C CYS A 193 -19.88 -11.73 3.26
N ASP A 194 -20.98 -12.49 3.16
CA ASP A 194 -21.61 -12.79 1.86
C ASP A 194 -22.50 -11.61 1.46
N PRO A 195 -22.16 -10.86 0.39
CA PRO A 195 -22.95 -9.72 -0.06
C PRO A 195 -24.36 -10.13 -0.52
N GLN A 196 -24.54 -11.35 -1.03
CA GLN A 196 -25.81 -11.82 -1.59
C GLN A 196 -26.81 -12.28 -0.54
N ARG A 197 -26.36 -12.64 0.66
CA ARG A 197 -27.28 -13.03 1.75
C ARG A 197 -28.02 -11.84 2.37
N SER A 198 -27.64 -10.61 2.01
CA SER A 198 -28.17 -9.35 2.56
C SER A 198 -29.22 -8.68 1.66
N GLU A 199 -29.91 -9.44 0.80
CA GLU A 199 -30.92 -8.93 -0.14
C GLU A 199 -32.11 -8.20 0.51
N GLY A 200 -32.32 -8.33 1.82
CA GLY A 200 -33.38 -7.62 2.56
C GLY A 200 -32.95 -6.30 3.22
N LEU A 201 -31.66 -5.94 3.20
CA LEU A 201 -31.09 -4.82 3.98
C LEU A 201 -30.28 -3.84 3.12
N SER A 202 -30.55 -3.76 1.82
CA SER A 202 -29.88 -2.90 0.83
C SER A 202 -29.97 -1.41 1.17
N THR A 203 -29.17 -0.99 2.15
CA THR A 203 -28.86 0.41 2.40
C THR A 203 -27.55 0.72 1.66
N PRO A 204 -27.44 1.87 0.99
CA PRO A 204 -26.25 2.25 0.21
C PRO A 204 -24.96 2.21 1.04
N HIS A 205 -25.06 2.36 2.37
CA HIS A 205 -23.95 2.26 3.30
C HIS A 205 -23.32 0.86 3.39
N ILE A 206 -24.08 -0.22 3.18
CA ILE A 206 -23.55 -1.59 3.28
C ILE A 206 -22.71 -1.93 2.05
N SER A 207 -23.16 -1.53 0.85
CA SER A 207 -22.42 -1.71 -0.41
C SER A 207 -21.05 -1.03 -0.37
N ASP A 208 -21.01 0.23 0.08
CA ASP A 208 -19.77 1.00 0.23
C ASP A 208 -18.74 0.30 1.13
N VAL A 209 -19.20 -0.34 2.21
CA VAL A 209 -18.31 -0.97 3.18
C VAL A 209 -17.83 -2.33 2.70
N THR A 210 -18.66 -3.10 2.00
CA THR A 210 -18.24 -4.34 1.32
C THR A 210 -17.16 -4.05 0.29
N GLN A 211 -17.38 -3.05 -0.57
CA GLN A 211 -16.41 -2.63 -1.58
C GLN A 211 -15.12 -2.08 -0.97
N THR A 212 -15.09 -1.77 0.34
CA THR A 212 -13.89 -1.24 0.99
C THR A 212 -12.73 -2.24 1.03
N ALA A 213 -13.03 -3.54 0.93
CA ALA A 213 -12.01 -4.57 0.86
C ALA A 213 -11.24 -4.55 -0.48
N ASP A 214 -11.90 -4.28 -1.61
CA ASP A 214 -11.30 -4.50 -2.93
C ASP A 214 -10.01 -3.69 -3.19
N PRO A 215 -9.93 -2.38 -2.89
CA PRO A 215 -8.68 -1.65 -3.06
C PRO A 215 -7.55 -2.20 -2.19
N HIS A 216 -7.85 -2.70 -0.98
CA HIS A 216 -6.85 -3.30 -0.10
C HIS A 216 -6.35 -4.63 -0.67
N LEU A 217 -7.28 -5.43 -1.22
CA LEU A 217 -6.99 -6.71 -1.87
C LEU A 217 -6.05 -6.53 -3.04
N TRP A 218 -6.26 -5.52 -3.89
CA TRP A 218 -5.40 -5.25 -5.05
C TRP A 218 -4.10 -4.49 -4.70
N ALA A 219 -4.12 -3.66 -3.67
CA ALA A 219 -2.93 -2.94 -3.22
C ALA A 219 -1.88 -3.86 -2.57
N ALA A 220 -2.31 -4.96 -1.94
CA ALA A 220 -1.38 -5.89 -1.29
C ALA A 220 -0.48 -6.64 -2.30
N PRO A 221 -0.98 -7.25 -3.39
CA PRO A 221 -0.18 -7.82 -4.47
C PRO A 221 0.71 -6.78 -5.16
N LEU A 222 0.23 -5.55 -5.37
CA LEU A 222 1.04 -4.47 -5.94
C LEU A 222 2.32 -4.25 -5.12
N LEU A 223 2.17 -4.10 -3.80
CA LEU A 223 3.29 -3.88 -2.91
C LEU A 223 4.14 -5.15 -2.71
N LEU A 224 3.53 -6.34 -2.74
CA LEU A 224 4.25 -7.61 -2.71
C LEU A 224 5.13 -7.78 -3.96
N ARG A 225 4.66 -7.38 -5.13
CA ARG A 225 5.45 -7.37 -6.37
C ARG A 225 6.63 -6.41 -6.29
N GLN A 226 6.44 -5.23 -5.72
CA GLN A 226 7.53 -4.28 -5.47
C GLN A 226 8.57 -4.84 -4.47
N ALA A 227 8.17 -5.76 -3.58
CA ALA A 227 9.04 -6.37 -2.58
C ALA A 227 9.75 -7.64 -3.08
N VAL A 228 9.04 -8.49 -3.82
CA VAL A 228 9.49 -9.79 -4.32
C VAL A 228 9.26 -9.86 -5.84
N PRO A 229 10.04 -9.10 -6.63
CA PRO A 229 9.92 -9.07 -8.08
C PRO A 229 10.28 -10.42 -8.75
N GLU A 230 10.94 -11.33 -8.01
CA GLU A 230 11.38 -12.64 -8.51
C GLU A 230 10.24 -13.65 -8.74
N LEU A 231 9.04 -13.39 -8.23
CA LEU A 231 7.89 -14.29 -8.42
C LEU A 231 7.38 -14.28 -9.88
N PRO A 232 6.78 -15.39 -10.35
CA PRO A 232 6.24 -15.51 -11.71
C PRO A 232 4.87 -14.82 -11.81
N TRP A 233 4.89 -13.50 -11.74
CA TRP A 233 3.68 -12.69 -11.75
C TRP A 233 2.99 -12.67 -13.13
N ALA A 234 1.69 -12.88 -13.15
CA ALA A 234 0.87 -12.72 -14.35
C ALA A 234 0.63 -11.25 -14.73
N HIS A 235 0.41 -10.39 -13.72
CA HIS A 235 0.07 -8.98 -13.90
C HIS A 235 1.31 -8.07 -13.87
N LEU A 236 1.30 -7.01 -14.67
CA LEU A 236 2.26 -5.92 -14.63
C LEU A 236 1.97 -4.97 -13.44
N ILE A 237 2.96 -4.18 -13.02
CA ILE A 237 2.80 -3.24 -11.88
C ILE A 237 1.64 -2.28 -12.13
N TRP A 238 1.54 -1.74 -13.35
CA TRP A 238 0.52 -0.77 -13.73
C TRP A 238 -0.87 -1.40 -13.88
N GLU A 239 -0.97 -2.69 -14.19
CA GLU A 239 -2.27 -3.41 -14.21
C GLU A 239 -2.82 -3.50 -12.79
N LEU A 240 -2.00 -3.91 -11.83
CA LEU A 240 -2.38 -3.94 -10.41
C LEU A 240 -2.72 -2.55 -9.88
N ALA A 241 -1.93 -1.53 -10.21
CA ALA A 241 -2.22 -0.15 -9.82
C ALA A 241 -3.51 0.38 -10.48
N GLY A 242 -3.77 -0.02 -11.72
CA GLY A 242 -5.00 0.29 -12.45
C GLY A 242 -6.24 -0.26 -11.76
N GLU A 243 -6.21 -1.53 -11.32
CA GLU A 243 -7.31 -2.13 -10.54
C GLU A 243 -7.56 -1.34 -9.25
N VAL A 244 -6.50 -1.05 -8.47
CA VAL A 244 -6.65 -0.23 -7.25
C VAL A 244 -7.29 1.12 -7.57
N SER A 245 -6.85 1.79 -8.64
CA SER A 245 -7.40 3.08 -9.07
C SER A 245 -8.88 2.99 -9.42
N ILE A 246 -9.30 1.95 -10.16
CA ILE A 246 -10.70 1.74 -10.53
C ILE A 246 -11.57 1.58 -9.28
N TYR A 247 -11.20 0.70 -8.35
CA TYR A 247 -11.98 0.48 -7.12
C TYR A 247 -11.98 1.68 -6.16
N LEU A 248 -10.97 2.55 -6.24
CA LEU A 248 -10.98 3.82 -5.50
C LEU A 248 -11.88 4.85 -6.19
N ALA A 249 -11.85 4.93 -7.52
CA ALA A 249 -12.65 5.87 -8.31
C ALA A 249 -14.16 5.59 -8.23
N THR A 250 -14.56 4.32 -8.13
CA THR A 250 -15.97 3.94 -7.98
C THR A 250 -16.58 4.35 -6.64
N LYS A 251 -15.77 4.69 -5.64
CA LYS A 251 -16.26 5.10 -4.32
C LYS A 251 -16.49 6.60 -4.24
N PRO A 252 -17.70 7.05 -3.88
CA PRO A 252 -17.99 8.46 -3.78
C PRO A 252 -17.20 9.09 -2.63
N VAL A 253 -16.78 10.34 -2.81
CA VAL A 253 -16.07 11.11 -1.78
C VAL A 253 -16.94 11.38 -0.52
N THR A 254 -18.26 11.23 -0.66
CA THR A 254 -19.22 11.31 0.44
C THR A 254 -19.23 10.05 1.32
N SER A 255 -18.63 8.95 0.89
CA SER A 255 -18.58 7.70 1.65
C SER A 255 -17.79 7.83 2.94
N ARG A 256 -18.26 7.19 4.02
CA ARG A 256 -17.58 7.18 5.33
C ARG A 256 -16.29 6.37 5.32
N THR A 257 -16.15 5.45 4.37
CA THR A 257 -14.98 4.58 4.22
C THR A 257 -13.81 5.25 3.50
N MET A 258 -13.95 6.53 3.12
CA MET A 258 -12.89 7.27 2.44
C MET A 258 -11.60 7.34 3.26
N ILE A 259 -11.68 7.49 4.58
CA ILE A 259 -10.50 7.64 5.44
C ILE A 259 -9.60 6.39 5.47
N ILE A 260 -10.18 5.22 5.22
CA ILE A 260 -9.46 3.93 5.21
C ILE A 260 -8.88 3.59 3.83
N GLN A 261 -9.02 4.48 2.84
CA GLN A 261 -8.37 4.36 1.52
C GLN A 261 -6.91 4.81 1.52
N THR A 262 -6.39 5.28 2.66
CA THR A 262 -5.03 5.82 2.79
C THR A 262 -3.96 4.82 2.30
N PHE A 263 -4.03 3.54 2.71
CA PHE A 263 -3.03 2.55 2.27
C PHE A 263 -3.15 2.23 0.76
N PRO A 264 -4.33 1.86 0.23
CA PRO A 264 -4.46 1.59 -1.20
C PRO A 264 -4.01 2.76 -2.07
N LEU A 265 -4.41 3.99 -1.71
CA LEU A 265 -3.99 5.20 -2.43
C LEU A 265 -2.48 5.42 -2.33
N MET A 266 -1.85 5.21 -1.18
CA MET A 266 -0.38 5.26 -1.04
C MET A 266 0.33 4.21 -1.90
N ALA A 267 -0.22 3.00 -2.02
CA ALA A 267 0.40 1.93 -2.78
C ALA A 267 0.36 2.20 -4.29
N MET A 268 -0.80 2.61 -4.81
CA MET A 268 -0.98 2.88 -6.24
C MET A 268 -0.41 4.22 -6.69
N SER A 269 -0.39 5.24 -5.83
CA SER A 269 -0.08 6.62 -6.25
C SER A 269 1.29 6.82 -6.84
N GLY A 270 2.30 6.07 -6.39
CA GLY A 270 3.62 6.10 -7.02
C GLY A 270 3.59 5.71 -8.51
N GLU A 271 2.62 4.89 -8.92
CA GLU A 271 2.48 4.34 -10.26
C GLU A 271 1.61 5.19 -11.20
N ALA A 272 1.09 6.33 -10.72
CA ALA A 272 0.38 7.30 -11.57
C ALA A 272 1.33 7.92 -12.59
N PHE A 273 1.08 7.66 -13.88
CA PHE A 273 2.04 7.97 -14.93
C PHE A 273 1.77 9.32 -15.59
N ASP A 274 0.56 9.53 -16.12
CA ASP A 274 0.21 10.76 -16.82
C ASP A 274 -0.32 11.85 -15.88
N GLN A 275 -0.45 13.07 -16.42
CA GLN A 275 -0.89 14.22 -15.64
C GLN A 275 -2.34 14.08 -15.17
N GLU A 276 -3.18 13.35 -15.91
CA GLU A 276 -4.58 13.12 -15.55
C GLU A 276 -4.67 12.22 -14.31
N ASP A 277 -3.99 11.08 -14.33
CA ASP A 277 -3.88 10.15 -13.20
C ASP A 277 -3.29 10.87 -11.97
N ARG A 278 -2.22 11.66 -12.16
CA ARG A 278 -1.59 12.43 -11.06
C ARG A 278 -2.53 13.49 -10.47
N ASN A 279 -3.27 14.21 -11.32
CA ASN A 279 -4.27 15.18 -10.86
C ASN A 279 -5.38 14.50 -10.06
N TRP A 280 -5.91 13.39 -10.57
CA TRP A 280 -6.92 12.60 -9.88
C TRP A 280 -6.42 12.11 -8.50
N VAL A 281 -5.16 11.66 -8.41
CA VAL A 281 -4.56 11.27 -7.13
C VAL A 281 -4.48 12.44 -6.16
N CYS A 282 -4.09 13.64 -6.62
CA CYS A 282 -4.03 14.84 -5.77
C CYS A 282 -5.43 15.24 -5.27
N GLU A 283 -6.43 15.26 -6.16
CA GLU A 283 -7.82 15.54 -5.79
C GLU A 283 -8.38 14.52 -4.79
N ARG A 284 -7.96 13.25 -4.91
CA ARG A 284 -8.34 12.20 -3.97
C ARG A 284 -7.68 12.40 -2.61
N TRP A 285 -6.40 12.75 -2.56
CA TRP A 285 -5.72 13.13 -1.30
C TRP A 285 -6.41 14.32 -0.63
N ASP A 286 -6.69 15.39 -1.39
CA ASP A 286 -7.42 16.55 -0.89
C ASP A 286 -8.78 16.17 -0.30
N SER A 287 -9.50 15.27 -0.97
CA SER A 287 -10.81 14.82 -0.50
C SER A 287 -10.71 14.04 0.81
N ILE A 288 -9.69 13.18 0.97
CA ILE A 288 -9.42 12.47 2.24
C ILE A 288 -9.04 13.48 3.33
N SER A 289 -8.13 14.41 3.04
CA SER A 289 -7.65 15.43 3.98
C SER A 289 -8.76 16.37 4.45
N ARG A 290 -9.69 16.78 3.57
CA ARG A 290 -10.86 17.59 3.96
C ARG A 290 -11.78 16.85 4.94
N ARG A 291 -11.89 15.53 4.81
CA ARG A 291 -12.78 14.72 5.66
C ARG A 291 -12.17 14.38 7.01
N MET A 292 -10.88 14.13 7.05
CA MET A 292 -10.15 13.89 8.29
C MET A 292 -8.80 14.64 8.20
N PRO A 293 -8.75 15.93 8.57
CA PRO A 293 -7.51 16.70 8.54
C PRO A 293 -6.54 16.12 9.58
N LEU A 294 -5.61 15.29 9.10
CA LEU A 294 -4.49 14.75 9.86
C LEU A 294 -3.24 15.33 9.23
N ALA A 295 -2.34 15.88 10.05
CA ALA A 295 -1.06 16.40 9.55
C ALA A 295 -0.24 15.34 8.77
N ARG A 296 -0.49 14.05 9.03
CA ARG A 296 0.14 12.94 8.30
C ARG A 296 -0.38 12.71 6.89
N LEU A 297 -1.62 13.10 6.57
CA LEU A 297 -2.14 12.92 5.21
C LEU A 297 -1.45 13.88 4.25
N ASP A 298 -1.15 15.11 4.69
CA ASP A 298 -0.35 16.06 3.93
C ASP A 298 1.06 15.50 3.63
N LYS A 299 1.63 14.75 4.59
CA LYS A 299 2.91 14.04 4.38
C LYS A 299 2.78 12.92 3.34
N CYS A 300 1.68 12.15 3.33
CA CYS A 300 1.42 11.13 2.33
C CYS A 300 1.35 11.71 0.90
N GLU A 301 0.68 12.85 0.73
CA GLU A 301 0.61 13.55 -0.55
C GLU A 301 2.00 14.07 -0.98
N ARG A 302 2.77 14.67 -0.06
CA ARG A 302 4.14 15.12 -0.33
C ARG A 302 5.07 13.98 -0.73
N VAL A 303 4.97 12.83 -0.07
CA VAL A 303 5.72 11.61 -0.42
C VAL A 303 5.35 11.17 -1.84
N THR A 304 4.06 11.16 -2.17
CA THR A 304 3.55 10.82 -3.50
C THR A 304 4.17 11.71 -4.58
N LYS A 305 4.08 13.04 -4.42
CA LYS A 305 4.70 14.00 -5.34
C LYS A 305 6.23 13.86 -5.39
N GLY A 306 6.85 13.51 -4.27
CA GLY A 306 8.28 13.23 -4.18
C GLY A 306 8.70 12.01 -5.00
N VAL A 307 7.91 10.93 -4.98
CA VAL A 307 8.11 9.75 -5.83
C VAL A 307 8.04 10.13 -7.30
N TRP A 308 7.00 10.86 -7.72
CA TRP A 308 6.86 11.33 -9.11
C TRP A 308 8.07 12.14 -9.54
N ARG A 309 8.46 13.15 -8.75
CA ARG A 309 9.64 13.98 -9.06
C ARG A 309 10.91 13.15 -9.22
N ARG A 310 11.17 12.19 -8.33
CA ARG A 310 12.38 11.34 -8.43
C ARG A 310 12.33 10.46 -9.67
N ARG A 311 11.17 9.88 -9.97
CA ARG A 311 10.96 9.07 -11.19
C ARG A 311 11.11 9.91 -12.45
N ASP A 312 10.51 11.10 -12.52
CA ASP A 312 10.63 12.02 -13.66
C ASP A 312 12.10 12.41 -13.92
N VAL A 313 12.86 12.72 -12.86
CA VAL A 313 14.29 13.01 -12.97
C VAL A 313 15.08 11.79 -13.43
N PHE A 314 14.81 10.61 -12.85
CA PHE A 314 15.46 9.37 -13.22
C PHE A 314 15.19 9.00 -14.69
N GLU A 315 13.96 9.17 -15.15
CA GLU A 315 13.54 8.91 -16.53
C GLU A 315 14.18 9.90 -17.52
N ALA A 316 14.25 11.18 -17.14
CA ALA A 316 14.94 12.20 -17.94
C ALA A 316 16.44 11.92 -18.09
N GLN A 317 17.09 11.38 -17.05
CA GLN A 317 18.52 11.05 -17.05
C GLN A 317 18.83 9.70 -17.73
N SER A 318 18.03 8.68 -17.44
CA SER A 318 18.26 7.30 -17.90
C SER A 318 17.68 7.04 -19.29
N GLY A 319 16.86 7.96 -19.81
CA GLY A 319 16.13 7.83 -21.07
C GLY A 319 15.12 6.67 -21.08
N THR A 320 14.96 5.93 -19.98
CA THR A 320 14.19 4.68 -19.94
C THR A 320 12.79 4.98 -19.44
N CYS A 321 11.77 4.68 -20.25
CA CYS A 321 10.38 4.78 -19.82
C CYS A 321 9.92 3.46 -19.18
N PRO A 322 9.51 3.44 -17.90
CA PRO A 322 9.10 2.21 -17.21
C PRO A 322 7.82 1.61 -17.79
N SER A 323 6.88 2.43 -18.27
CA SER A 323 5.58 1.96 -18.76
C SER A 323 5.66 1.24 -20.12
N CYS A 324 6.66 1.56 -20.95
CA CYS A 324 6.80 0.96 -22.28
C CYS A 324 8.19 0.37 -22.58
N GLY A 325 9.13 0.44 -21.63
CA GLY A 325 10.51 -0.04 -21.78
C GLY A 325 11.31 0.68 -22.87
N ALA A 326 10.84 1.82 -23.37
CA ALA A 326 11.50 2.57 -24.43
C ALA A 326 12.70 3.34 -23.86
N TYR A 327 13.85 3.24 -24.53
CA TYR A 327 15.04 4.04 -24.24
C TYR A 327 15.10 5.22 -25.21
N ARG A 328 15.25 6.45 -24.71
CA ARG A 328 15.69 7.60 -25.51
C ARG A 328 17.20 7.51 -25.64
N LEU A 329 17.69 7.35 -26.87
CA LEU A 329 19.07 7.69 -27.19
C LEU A 329 19.23 9.19 -26.95
N THR A 330 20.04 9.57 -25.97
CA THR A 330 20.55 10.93 -25.88
C THR A 330 21.40 11.17 -27.12
N SER A 331 20.87 11.92 -28.09
CA SER A 331 21.66 12.44 -29.19
C SER A 331 22.78 13.28 -28.59
N SER A 332 23.99 12.74 -28.51
CA SER A 332 25.16 13.55 -28.21
C SER A 332 25.30 14.58 -29.34
N SER A 333 24.90 15.82 -29.07
CA SER A 333 25.32 16.94 -29.89
C SER A 333 26.85 17.02 -29.81
N GLY A 334 27.53 16.74 -30.92
CA GLY A 334 28.94 17.07 -31.07
C GLY A 334 29.76 16.08 -31.90
N ILE A 335 30.06 16.52 -33.13
CA ILE A 335 31.17 16.11 -34.01
C ILE A 335 30.92 14.85 -34.84
N SER A 336 30.46 15.07 -36.07
CA SER A 336 30.57 14.13 -37.19
C SER A 336 32.03 13.90 -37.57
N PRO A 337 32.47 12.66 -37.86
CA PRO A 337 33.54 12.44 -38.81
C PRO A 337 32.98 12.08 -40.17
N ILE A 338 33.61 12.68 -41.17
CA ILE A 338 33.39 12.58 -42.60
C ILE A 338 33.75 11.17 -43.10
N MET A 339 32.96 10.69 -44.08
CA MET A 339 33.14 9.63 -45.10
C MET A 339 34.19 8.52 -44.89
N ASP A 340 33.78 7.28 -45.16
CA ASP A 340 34.27 6.61 -46.37
C ASP A 340 33.37 5.47 -46.87
N THR A 341 33.53 5.20 -48.16
CA THR A 341 32.58 4.59 -49.10
C THR A 341 32.90 3.11 -49.35
N ALA A 342 31.93 2.39 -49.93
CA ALA A 342 31.95 0.99 -50.43
C ALA A 342 31.56 -0.07 -49.38
N THR A 343 30.67 -1.04 -49.65
CA THR A 343 30.46 -1.76 -50.90
C THR A 343 29.03 -2.33 -50.96
N ILE A 344 28.47 -2.29 -52.15
CA ILE A 344 27.20 -2.86 -52.60
C ILE A 344 27.27 -4.39 -52.55
N PHE A 345 26.25 -5.04 -51.98
CA PHE A 345 25.75 -6.32 -52.51
C PHE A 345 24.22 -6.27 -52.49
N MET A 346 23.65 -6.21 -53.70
CA MET A 346 22.26 -6.52 -53.99
C MET A 346 22.07 -8.03 -53.84
N ASP A 347 20.96 -8.44 -53.24
CA ASP A 347 20.17 -9.50 -53.87
C ASP A 347 18.68 -9.22 -53.69
N THR A 348 17.96 -9.33 -54.81
CA THR A 348 16.57 -8.94 -55.02
C THR A 348 15.80 -10.14 -55.53
N ALA A 349 14.72 -10.52 -54.82
CA ALA A 349 13.47 -11.09 -55.34
C ALA A 349 12.49 -11.23 -54.14
N ASP A 350 11.49 -10.35 -53.98
CA ASP A 350 10.13 -10.40 -54.56
C ASP A 350 9.38 -11.73 -54.26
N VAL A 351 8.10 -11.80 -53.86
CA VAL A 351 6.99 -10.84 -53.71
C VAL A 351 5.92 -11.50 -52.81
N SER A 352 5.33 -10.68 -51.94
CA SER A 352 4.10 -10.81 -51.13
C SER A 352 3.18 -12.04 -51.20
N VAL A 353 2.73 -12.49 -50.02
CA VAL A 353 1.30 -12.68 -49.72
C VAL A 353 0.99 -12.09 -48.34
N ALA A 354 0.18 -11.05 -48.34
CA ALA A 354 -0.40 -10.46 -47.14
C ALA A 354 -1.42 -11.41 -46.51
N SER A 355 -1.25 -11.73 -45.23
CA SER A 355 -2.37 -12.14 -44.37
C SER A 355 -2.46 -11.17 -43.20
N SER A 356 -3.34 -10.19 -43.39
CA SER A 356 -3.75 -9.24 -42.37
C SER A 356 -4.50 -9.96 -41.24
N SER A 357 -3.80 -10.32 -40.18
CA SER A 357 -4.46 -10.58 -38.90
C SER A 357 -4.52 -9.26 -38.12
N LYS A 358 -5.56 -8.47 -38.39
CA LYS A 358 -6.01 -7.42 -37.47
C LYS A 358 -6.46 -8.11 -36.18
N LYS A 359 -5.58 -8.19 -35.20
CA LYS A 359 -5.98 -8.35 -33.80
C LYS A 359 -5.88 -6.98 -33.14
N SER A 360 -7.01 -6.54 -32.62
CA SER A 360 -7.22 -5.28 -31.91
C SER A 360 -6.12 -5.05 -30.87
N GLU A 361 -5.29 -4.03 -31.09
CA GLU A 361 -4.54 -3.35 -30.04
C GLU A 361 -5.52 -2.48 -29.23
N GLU A 362 -6.34 -3.12 -28.40
CA GLU A 362 -7.18 -2.41 -27.42
C GLU A 362 -6.54 -2.65 -26.04
N GLY A 363 -5.94 -1.60 -25.45
CA GLY A 363 -5.54 -1.61 -24.04
C GLY A 363 -4.12 -1.14 -23.68
N SER A 364 -3.24 -0.83 -24.63
CA SER A 364 -1.92 -0.28 -24.27
C SER A 364 -2.04 1.21 -23.97
N ARG A 365 -2.19 1.58 -22.70
CA ARG A 365 -2.13 2.98 -22.23
C ARG A 365 -0.88 3.65 -22.84
N ARG A 366 -1.13 4.76 -23.54
CA ARG A 366 -0.26 5.31 -24.58
C ARG A 366 0.91 6.05 -23.94
N CYS A 367 1.99 5.32 -23.64
CA CYS A 367 3.31 5.88 -23.36
C CYS A 367 3.63 7.00 -24.37
N GLN A 368 3.84 8.24 -23.92
CA GLN A 368 4.12 9.40 -24.81
C GLN A 368 5.48 9.32 -25.53
N CYS A 369 6.24 8.24 -25.33
CA CYS A 369 7.52 7.99 -26.01
C CYS A 369 7.40 7.76 -27.53
N ARG A 370 6.20 7.82 -28.11
CA ARG A 370 5.97 7.63 -29.56
C ARG A 370 6.36 8.82 -30.45
N ILE A 371 6.72 10.00 -29.91
CA ILE A 371 6.80 11.23 -30.72
C ILE A 371 8.24 11.69 -31.07
N ALA A 372 9.31 11.13 -30.50
CA ALA A 372 10.66 11.54 -30.87
C ALA A 372 11.64 10.36 -30.97
N GLY A 373 11.80 9.81 -32.18
CA GLY A 373 13.00 9.03 -32.57
C GLY A 373 13.37 7.80 -31.73
N ALA A 374 12.45 7.23 -30.95
CA ALA A 374 12.75 6.05 -30.13
C ALA A 374 12.78 4.78 -30.99
N THR A 375 13.94 4.40 -31.50
CA THR A 375 14.18 3.07 -32.05
C THR A 375 14.05 2.05 -30.90
N ARG A 376 13.08 1.13 -30.99
CA ARG A 376 13.05 -0.06 -30.12
C ARG A 376 14.29 -0.89 -30.43
N ILE A 377 15.37 -0.73 -29.67
CA ILE A 377 16.50 -1.66 -29.74
C ILE A 377 16.08 -2.95 -29.04
N THR A 378 16.04 -4.02 -29.83
CA THR A 378 15.99 -5.41 -29.41
C THR A 378 17.29 -5.79 -28.70
N ALA A 379 17.40 -5.44 -27.42
CA ALA A 379 18.06 -6.25 -26.38
C ALA A 379 18.14 -5.43 -25.08
N PRO A 380 17.45 -5.84 -23.99
CA PRO A 380 17.76 -5.31 -22.66
C PRO A 380 19.20 -5.68 -22.29
N PRO A 381 19.86 -4.90 -21.41
CA PRO A 381 21.17 -5.29 -20.86
C PRO A 381 21.08 -6.71 -20.31
N ALA A 382 22.08 -7.54 -20.62
CA ALA A 382 22.07 -8.98 -20.33
C ALA A 382 21.67 -9.26 -18.87
N SER A 383 20.44 -9.73 -18.68
CA SER A 383 19.96 -10.15 -17.37
C SER A 383 20.67 -11.44 -17.02
N LYS A 384 21.26 -11.52 -15.81
CA LYS A 384 21.82 -12.77 -15.27
C LYS A 384 20.72 -13.75 -14.80
N PHE A 385 19.46 -13.43 -15.05
CA PHE A 385 18.30 -14.23 -14.66
C PHE A 385 17.97 -15.24 -15.77
N PRO A 386 17.75 -16.53 -15.46
CA PRO A 386 17.49 -17.55 -16.47
C PRO A 386 16.17 -17.28 -17.21
N ASP A 387 16.24 -17.23 -18.54
CA ASP A 387 15.10 -17.10 -19.45
C ASP A 387 14.29 -18.40 -19.51
N SER A 388 13.58 -18.77 -18.44
CA SER A 388 12.63 -19.88 -18.48
C SER A 388 11.31 -19.44 -19.16
N LEU A 389 10.66 -20.37 -19.86
CA LEU A 389 9.36 -20.18 -20.53
C LEU A 389 8.27 -19.68 -19.56
N ALA A 390 8.38 -20.00 -18.27
CA ALA A 390 7.50 -19.50 -17.21
C ALA A 390 7.57 -17.98 -16.99
N PHE A 391 8.62 -17.31 -17.50
CA PHE A 391 8.89 -15.88 -17.35
C PHE A 391 8.76 -15.09 -18.66
N LYS A 392 8.20 -15.69 -19.73
CA LYS A 392 8.02 -15.00 -21.03
C LYS A 392 6.73 -14.18 -21.13
N LYS A 393 5.73 -14.44 -20.28
CA LYS A 393 4.42 -13.77 -20.29
C LYS A 393 4.22 -13.07 -18.93
N GLY A 394 4.14 -11.74 -18.90
CA GLY A 394 3.88 -10.95 -17.67
C GLY A 394 5.12 -10.35 -16.97
N VAL A 395 6.32 -10.54 -17.51
CA VAL A 395 7.54 -10.03 -16.87
C VAL A 395 7.88 -8.63 -17.39
N ASP A 396 7.54 -7.64 -16.57
CA ASP A 396 7.85 -6.23 -16.74
C ASP A 396 9.37 -6.02 -16.90
N ASN A 397 9.76 -5.15 -17.83
CA ASN A 397 11.16 -4.74 -18.04
C ASN A 397 11.78 -4.14 -16.76
N ILE A 398 10.96 -3.51 -15.91
CA ILE A 398 11.37 -3.00 -14.59
C ILE A 398 11.83 -4.15 -13.68
N SER A 399 11.08 -5.25 -13.63
CA SER A 399 11.41 -6.44 -12.82
C SER A 399 12.50 -7.31 -13.47
N ARG A 400 12.52 -7.43 -14.81
CA ARG A 400 13.43 -8.30 -15.58
C ARG A 400 14.88 -7.78 -15.63
N ALA A 401 15.06 -6.46 -15.55
CA ALA A 401 16.38 -5.81 -15.66
C ALA A 401 17.17 -5.74 -14.33
N GLY A 402 16.61 -6.23 -13.22
CA GLY A 402 17.19 -6.01 -11.90
C GLY A 402 17.23 -4.51 -11.55
N ASN A 403 16.25 -3.75 -12.03
CA ASN A 403 16.12 -2.32 -11.77
C ASN A 403 15.59 -2.12 -10.34
N LEU A 404 16.51 -2.28 -9.38
CA LEU A 404 16.22 -2.19 -7.95
C LEU A 404 15.63 -0.83 -7.55
N HIS A 405 15.84 0.22 -8.35
CA HIS A 405 15.39 1.60 -8.11
C HIS A 405 13.87 1.71 -7.86
N TYR A 406 13.05 0.86 -8.49
CA TYR A 406 11.58 0.86 -8.32
C TYR A 406 11.07 -0.10 -7.22
N THR A 407 11.93 -0.99 -6.72
CA THR A 407 11.57 -1.98 -5.69
C THR A 407 11.52 -1.35 -4.29
N VAL A 408 11.03 -2.06 -3.27
CA VAL A 408 11.02 -1.56 -1.88
C VAL A 408 12.40 -1.19 -1.32
N ARG A 409 13.49 -1.61 -1.97
CA ARG A 409 14.88 -1.26 -1.66
C ARG A 409 15.42 -0.07 -2.47
N GLY A 410 14.70 0.34 -3.49
CA GLY A 410 15.10 1.38 -4.42
C GLY A 410 14.85 2.78 -3.90
N ASP A 411 15.62 3.70 -4.45
CA ASP A 411 15.57 5.14 -4.19
C ASP A 411 14.34 5.85 -4.79
N LEU A 412 13.68 5.25 -5.78
CA LEU A 412 12.45 5.77 -6.39
C LEU A 412 11.18 5.22 -5.74
N HIS A 413 11.30 4.31 -4.77
CA HIS A 413 10.16 3.74 -4.09
C HIS A 413 9.72 4.59 -2.89
N ARG A 414 8.40 4.68 -2.65
CA ARG A 414 7.80 5.53 -1.61
C ARG A 414 8.44 5.40 -0.23
N LEU A 415 8.82 4.19 0.18
CA LEU A 415 9.43 3.94 1.49
C LEU A 415 10.82 4.58 1.65
N GLU A 416 11.53 4.81 0.55
CA GLU A 416 12.80 5.54 0.59
C GLU A 416 12.56 7.04 0.59
N VAL A 417 11.64 7.50 -0.24
CA VAL A 417 11.23 8.91 -0.29
C VAL A 417 10.74 9.35 1.11
N MET A 418 9.96 8.52 1.80
CA MET A 418 9.48 8.76 3.17
C MET A 418 10.57 9.08 4.20
N LYS A 419 11.82 8.63 4.00
CA LYS A 419 12.91 8.92 4.93
C LYS A 419 13.29 10.41 4.94
N ASP A 420 13.08 11.13 3.85
CA ASP A 420 13.40 12.57 3.75
C ASP A 420 12.57 13.44 4.71
N TRP A 421 11.49 12.87 5.25
CA TRP A 421 10.53 13.59 6.09
C TRP A 421 10.36 12.97 7.47
N ASN A 422 11.22 12.01 7.85
CA ASN A 422 11.20 11.36 9.15
C ASN A 422 12.09 12.06 10.19
#